data_AF-A0A1G5PN76-F1
#
_entry.id   AF-A0A1G5PN76-F1
#
_cell.length_a   1.000
_cell.length_b   1.000
_cell.length_c   1.000
_cell.angle_alpha   90.00
_cell.angle_beta   90.00
_cell.angle_gamma   90.00
#
_symmetry.space_group_name_H-M   'P 1'
#
loop_
_entity.id
_entity.type
_entity.pdbx_description
1 polymer ?
#
loop_
_entity_poly.entity_id
_entity_poly.type
_entity_poly.pdbx_seq_one_letter_code
_entity_poly.pdbx_strand_id
1 'polypeptide(L)' 'MDQEKLIAFAEAVRKCCVETAEEAYEQASISGLCGSGAWEVAQGAVKTMDLEPLVVEFLPADEP' A
#
# COMPACT_ATOMS: atom_id res chain seq x y z
N MET A 1 -5.67 -24.74 -2.44
CA MET A 1 -6.32 -23.52 -2.96
C MET A 1 -5.96 -22.29 -2.12
N ASP A 2 -5.44 -22.44 -0.90
CA ASP A 2 -5.07 -21.31 -0.04
C ASP A 2 -3.77 -20.60 -0.45
N GLN A 3 -2.79 -21.34 -0.98
CA GLN A 3 -1.53 -20.75 -1.42
C GLN A 3 -1.71 -19.75 -2.58
N GLU A 4 -2.59 -20.05 -3.54
CA GLU A 4 -2.87 -19.13 -4.67
C GLU A 4 -3.51 -17.84 -4.18
N LYS A 5 -4.45 -17.93 -3.23
CA LYS A 5 -5.06 -16.76 -2.57
C LYS A 5 -4.03 -15.95 -1.77
N LEU A 6 -3.13 -16.62 -1.05
CA LEU A 6 -2.06 -15.95 -0.30
C LEU A 6 -1.07 -15.24 -1.23
N ILE A 7 -0.75 -15.84 -2.38
CA ILE A 7 0.07 -15.20 -3.41
C ILE A 7 -0.67 -13.96 -3.92
N ALA A 8 -1.92 -14.08 -4.35
CA ALA A 8 -2.70 -12.96 -4.86
C ALA A 8 -2.83 -11.81 -3.83
N PHE A 9 -3.03 -12.13 -2.55
CA PHE A 9 -3.03 -11.16 -1.46
C PHE A 9 -1.68 -10.44 -1.33
N ALA A 10 -0.57 -11.19 -1.33
CA ALA A 10 0.77 -10.60 -1.25
C ALA A 10 1.08 -9.70 -2.47
N GLU A 11 0.56 -10.04 -3.65
CA GLU A 11 0.67 -9.20 -4.84
C GLU A 11 -0.16 -7.92 -4.73
N ALA A 12 -1.38 -8.01 -4.18
CA ALA A 12 -2.25 -6.87 -3.92
C ALA A 12 -1.60 -5.90 -2.91
N VAL A 13 -1.04 -6.42 -1.81
CA VAL A 13 -0.31 -5.64 -0.82
C VAL A 13 0.90 -4.96 -1.47
N ARG A 14 1.70 -5.70 -2.24
CA ARG A 14 2.87 -5.14 -2.95
C ARG A 14 2.46 -4.00 -3.89
N LYS A 15 1.41 -4.20 -4.67
CA LYS A 15 0.88 -3.20 -5.59
C LYS A 15 0.43 -1.94 -4.83
N CYS A 16 -0.38 -2.11 -3.77
CA CYS A 16 -0.88 -1.01 -2.97
C CYS A 16 0.25 -0.19 -2.31
N CYS A 17 1.31 -0.84 -1.82
CA CYS A 17 2.48 -0.16 -1.28
C CYS A 17 3.21 0.69 -2.34
N VAL A 18 3.37 0.17 -3.55
CA VAL A 18 4.04 0.90 -4.65
C VAL A 18 3.20 2.10 -5.08
N GLU A 19 1.91 1.89 -5.33
CA GLU A 19 0.99 2.95 -5.73
C GLU A 19 0.92 4.06 -4.67
N THR A 20 0.80 3.70 -3.39
CA THR A 20 0.79 4.65 -2.27
C THR A 20 2.08 5.48 -2.23
N ALA A 21 3.25 4.84 -2.43
CA ALA A 21 4.52 5.54 -2.45
C ALA A 21 4.65 6.50 -3.63
N GLU A 22 4.25 6.06 -4.84
CA GLU A 22 4.30 6.85 -6.07
C GLU A 22 3.39 8.08 -5.97
N GLU A 23 2.14 7.89 -5.55
CA GLU A 23 1.16 8.97 -5.38
C GLU A 23 1.66 9.99 -4.35
N ALA A 24 2.11 9.53 -3.19
CA ALA A 24 2.59 10.42 -2.13
C ALA A 24 3.86 11.19 -2.56
N TYR A 25 4.78 10.53 -3.27
CA TYR A 25 5.98 11.18 -3.81
C TYR A 25 5.61 12.25 -4.85
N GLU A 26 4.69 11.94 -5.76
CA GLU A 26 4.24 12.87 -6.80
C GLU A 26 3.55 14.08 -6.18
N GLN A 27 2.62 13.87 -5.23
CA GLN A 27 1.94 14.95 -4.52
C GLN A 27 2.93 15.83 -3.73
N ALA A 28 3.90 15.23 -3.05
CA ALA A 28 4.94 15.96 -2.34
C ALA A 28 5.83 16.78 -3.29
N SER A 29 6.18 16.21 -4.45
CA SER A 29 6.96 16.88 -5.48
C SER A 29 6.19 18.07 -6.09
N ILE A 30 4.90 17.89 -6.40
CA ILE A 30 4.00 18.96 -6.85
C ILE A 30 3.88 20.06 -5.80
N SER A 31 3.91 19.69 -4.52
CA SER A 31 3.90 20.62 -3.38
C SER A 31 5.24 21.35 -3.15
N GLY A 32 6.24 21.11 -4.00
CA GLY A 32 7.53 21.81 -3.99
C GLY A 32 8.59 21.20 -3.08
N LEU A 33 8.38 19.99 -2.56
CA LEU A 33 9.43 19.29 -1.81
C LEU A 33 10.56 18.83 -2.76
N CYS A 34 11.79 18.88 -2.26
CA CYS A 34 12.92 18.27 -2.95
C CYS A 34 12.78 16.74 -2.94
N GLY A 35 13.54 16.04 -3.80
CA GLY A 35 13.41 14.58 -3.95
C GLY A 35 13.54 13.78 -2.65
N SER A 36 14.44 14.18 -1.73
CA SER A 36 14.55 13.52 -0.42
C SER A 36 13.34 13.79 0.48
N GLY A 37 12.81 15.01 0.46
CA GLY A 37 11.60 15.37 1.22
C GLY A 37 10.36 14.66 0.68
N ALA A 38 10.23 14.57 -0.64
CA ALA A 38 9.16 13.80 -1.28
C ALA A 38 9.26 12.30 -0.96
N TRP A 39 10.48 11.76 -0.89
CA TRP A 39 10.72 10.38 -0.47
C TRP A 39 10.34 10.12 0.99
N GLU A 40 10.64 11.04 1.91
CA GLU A 40 10.24 10.92 3.32
C GLU A 40 8.71 10.89 3.47
N VAL A 41 7.99 11.71 2.70
CA VAL A 41 6.52 11.70 2.66
C VAL A 41 5.99 10.38 2.11
N ALA A 42 6.55 9.89 0.98
CA ALA A 42 6.17 8.61 0.40
C ALA A 42 6.37 7.44 1.36
N GLN A 43 7.51 7.40 2.06
CA GLN A 43 7.77 6.40 3.09
C GLN A 43 6.77 6.50 4.26
N GLY A 44 6.44 7.73 4.67
CA GLY A 44 5.42 7.98 5.68
C GLY A 44 4.06 7.40 5.27
N ALA A 45 3.62 7.66 4.04
CA ALA A 45 2.35 7.17 3.51
C ALA A 45 2.27 5.64 3.53
N VAL A 46 3.31 4.93 3.06
CA VAL A 46 3.36 3.46 3.12
C VAL A 46 3.37 2.93 4.55
N LYS A 47 4.01 3.63 5.50
CA LYS A 47 4.03 3.23 6.91
C LYS A 47 2.67 3.37 7.59
N THR A 48 1.80 4.25 7.10
CA THR A 48 0.52 4.59 7.72
C THR A 48 -0.69 4.13 6.90
N MET A 49 -0.48 3.45 5.77
CA MET A 49 -1.56 2.96 4.93
C MET A 49 -2.39 1.91 5.67
N ASP A 50 -3.69 1.92 5.45
CA ASP A 50 -4.61 0.96 6.02
C ASP A 50 -4.63 -0.33 5.19
N LEU A 51 -4.36 -1.47 5.86
CA LEU A 51 -4.34 -2.80 5.25
C LEU A 51 -5.61 -3.61 5.55
N GLU A 52 -6.46 -3.18 6.49
CA GLU A 52 -7.69 -3.90 6.84
C GLU A 52 -8.58 -4.18 5.62
N PRO A 53 -8.79 -3.23 4.68
CA PRO A 53 -9.60 -3.48 3.50
C PRO A 53 -9.09 -4.65 2.64
N LEU A 54 -7.76 -4.75 2.45
CA LEU A 54 -7.15 -5.83 1.69
C LEU A 54 -7.28 -7.17 2.43
N VAL A 55 -7.16 -7.16 3.75
CA VAL A 55 -7.32 -8.38 4.55
C VAL A 55 -8.76 -8.90 4.43
N VAL A 56 -9.77 -8.02 4.57
CA VAL A 56 -11.19 -8.40 4.47
C VAL A 56 -11.53 -8.94 3.07
N GLU A 57 -10.97 -8.36 2.02
CA GLU A 57 -11.21 -8.79 0.64
C GLU A 57 -10.64 -10.19 0.34
N PHE A 58 -9.43 -10.50 0.81
CA PHE A 58 -8.72 -11.73 0.45
C PHE A 58 -8.81 -12.84 1.50
N LEU A 59 -9.04 -12.48 2.76
CA LEU A 59 -9.16 -13.37 3.92
C LEU A 59 -10.46 -13.03 4.66
N PRO A 60 -11.64 -13.21 4.02
CA PRO A 60 -12.90 -13.03 4.72
C PRO A 60 -12.91 -13.97 5.92
N ALA A 61 -13.25 -13.43 7.10
CA ALA A 61 -13.40 -14.24 8.30
C ALA A 61 -14.32 -15.44 7.98
N ASP A 62 -13.91 -16.65 8.36
CA ASP A 62 -14.79 -17.81 8.31
C ASP A 62 -16.10 -17.44 9.04
N GLU A 63 -17.21 -17.38 8.29
CA GLU A 63 -18.52 -17.16 8.87
C GLU A 63 -18.84 -18.38 9.78
N PRO A 64 -19.29 -18.17 11.03
CA PRO A 64 -19.55 -19.25 11.98
C PRO A 64 -20.70 -20.17 11.56
#